data_AF-A0A6L3T2R0-F1
#
_entry.id   AF-A0A6L3T2R0-F1
#
_cell.length_a   1.000
_cell.length_b   1.000
_cell.length_c   1.000
_cell.angle_alpha   90.00
_cell.angle_beta   90.00
_cell.angle_gamma   90.00
#
_symmetry.space_group_name_H-M   'P 1'
#
loop_
_entity.id
_entity.type
_entity.pdbx_description
1 polymer ?
#
loop_
_entity_poly.entity_id
_entity_poly.type
_entity_poly.pdbx_seq_one_letter_code
_entity_poly.pdbx_strand_id
1 'polypeptide(L)'
;MRAATLAAAIAVVAPAAAQEPIRIDAARGALLIHGNFCGPGNRGPGYPPVDALDAACMHHDACTPPPGDLPHCACHDRLHAEAGRVAQNLAAPRAIRDKAKFISDGALLLPCLD
;
A
#
# COMPACT_ATOMS: atom_id res chain seq x y z
N MET A 1 37.80 40.97 -27.65
CA MET A 1 36.80 40.85 -26.56
C MET A 1 36.08 39.52 -26.73
N ARG A 2 36.36 38.52 -25.88
CA ARG A 2 35.67 37.21 -25.90
C ARG A 2 34.79 37.15 -24.66
N ALA A 3 33.47 37.16 -24.86
CA ALA A 3 32.49 37.02 -23.79
C ALA A 3 32.43 35.53 -23.38
N ALA A 4 32.82 35.23 -22.16
CA ALA A 4 32.64 33.91 -21.56
C ALA A 4 31.22 33.83 -20.99
N THR A 5 30.37 33.02 -21.61
CA THR A 5 29.06 32.67 -21.05
C THR A 5 29.25 31.64 -19.93
N LEU A 6 29.07 32.06 -18.68
CA LEU A 6 28.95 31.14 -17.55
C LEU A 6 27.58 30.47 -17.59
N ALA A 7 27.55 29.17 -17.87
CA ALA A 7 26.37 28.34 -17.63
C ALA A 7 26.39 27.87 -16.16
N ALA A 8 25.48 28.39 -15.34
CA ALA A 8 25.28 27.91 -13.98
C ALA A 8 24.43 26.63 -14.02
N ALA A 9 25.07 25.47 -13.76
CA ALA A 9 24.37 24.21 -13.59
C ALA A 9 23.71 24.18 -12.20
N ILE A 10 22.39 24.37 -12.15
CA ILE A 10 21.60 24.17 -10.93
C ILE A 10 21.44 22.67 -10.72
N ALA A 11 22.22 22.09 -9.82
CA ALA A 11 22.02 20.72 -9.35
C ALA A 11 20.79 20.69 -8.44
N VAL A 12 19.67 20.17 -8.95
CA VAL A 12 18.48 19.88 -8.14
C VAL A 12 18.80 18.66 -7.26
N VAL A 13 19.20 18.91 -6.01
CA VAL A 13 19.31 17.85 -5.00
C VAL A 13 17.89 17.59 -4.47
N ALA A 14 17.19 16.63 -5.05
CA ALA A 14 15.94 16.15 -4.48
C ALA A 14 16.25 15.33 -3.22
N PRO A 15 15.55 15.53 -2.08
CA PRO A 15 15.73 14.67 -0.93
C PRO A 15 15.09 13.32 -1.25
N ALA A 16 15.82 12.23 -1.00
CA ALA A 16 15.34 10.86 -1.11
C ALA A 16 14.40 10.49 0.06
N ALA A 17 13.32 11.26 0.25
CA ALA A 17 12.32 11.03 1.28
C ALA A 17 10.97 10.72 0.64
N ALA A 18 10.76 9.50 0.13
CA ALA A 18 9.44 9.12 -0.37
C ALA A 18 9.12 7.62 -0.40
N GLN A 19 9.98 6.74 0.10
CA GLN A 19 9.64 5.32 0.23
C GLN A 19 9.51 5.02 1.72
N GLU A 20 8.29 5.03 2.24
CA GLU A 20 8.03 4.41 3.52
C GLU A 20 8.09 2.89 3.28
N PRO A 21 9.15 2.21 3.76
CA PRO A 21 9.38 0.82 3.40
C PRO A 21 8.33 -0.08 4.06
N ILE A 22 8.20 -1.29 3.51
CA ILE A 22 7.54 -2.40 4.19
C ILE A 22 8.11 -2.50 5.61
N ARG A 23 7.24 -2.40 6.62
CA ARG A 23 7.60 -2.49 8.03
C ARG A 23 7.61 -3.95 8.46
N ILE A 24 8.79 -4.42 8.86
CA ILE A 24 8.97 -5.71 9.52
C ILE A 24 8.82 -5.48 11.03
N ASP A 25 7.76 -6.04 11.63
CA ASP A 25 7.62 -6.09 13.08
C ASP A 25 7.87 -7.54 13.53
N ALA A 26 9.14 -7.82 13.84
CA ALA A 26 9.56 -9.16 14.24
C ALA A 26 8.90 -9.63 15.54
N ALA A 27 8.53 -8.72 16.45
CA ALA A 27 7.89 -9.07 17.71
C ALA A 27 6.46 -9.59 17.51
N ARG A 28 5.77 -9.13 16.45
CA ARG A 28 4.42 -9.58 16.07
C ARG A 28 4.42 -10.55 14.89
N GLY A 29 5.58 -10.87 14.32
CA GLY A 29 5.69 -11.64 13.07
C GLY A 29 4.99 -10.94 11.90
N ALA A 30 4.91 -9.60 11.91
CA ALA A 30 4.12 -8.84 10.96
C ALA A 30 4.97 -8.31 9.80
N LEU A 31 4.41 -8.41 8.59
CA LEU A 31 4.93 -7.83 7.36
C LEU A 31 3.94 -6.75 6.91
N LEU A 32 4.05 -5.55 7.49
CA LEU A 32 3.09 -4.48 7.28
C LEU A 32 3.52 -3.56 6.14
N ILE A 33 2.65 -3.41 5.16
CA ILE A 33 2.82 -2.47 4.05
C ILE A 33 2.27 -1.10 4.47
N HIS A 34 1.14 -1.08 5.17
CA HIS A 34 0.49 0.16 5.57
C HIS A 34 -0.47 -0.02 6.75
N GLY A 35 -0.64 1.05 7.55
CA GLY A 35 -1.73 1.17 8.52
C GLY A 35 -1.82 0.09 9.60
N ASN A 36 -3.05 -0.32 9.89
CA ASN A 36 -3.41 -1.35 10.87
C ASN A 36 -3.69 -2.70 10.22
N PHE A 37 -4.01 -2.75 8.93
CA PHE A 37 -4.61 -3.93 8.27
C PHE A 37 -3.83 -4.41 7.04
N CYS A 38 -3.07 -3.55 6.34
CA CYS A 38 -2.41 -3.96 5.10
C CYS A 38 -1.14 -4.80 5.36
N GLY A 39 -1.32 -6.12 5.50
CA GLY A 39 -0.26 -7.12 5.49
C GLY A 39 -0.45 -8.26 6.51
N PRO A 40 0.27 -9.38 6.40
CA PRO A 40 0.23 -10.46 7.39
C PRO A 40 0.66 -9.99 8.79
N GLY A 41 0.01 -10.52 9.84
CA GLY A 41 0.31 -10.16 11.23
C GLY A 41 -0.14 -8.75 11.62
N ASN A 42 -1.10 -8.20 10.88
CA ASN A 42 -1.63 -6.88 11.13
C ASN A 42 -2.30 -6.75 12.52
N ARG A 43 -2.69 -5.52 12.90
CA ARG A 43 -3.25 -5.25 14.23
C ARG A 43 -4.66 -5.82 14.40
N GLY A 44 -5.39 -5.98 13.30
CA GLY A 44 -6.70 -6.61 13.27
C GLY A 44 -7.80 -5.83 14.00
N PRO A 45 -8.92 -6.50 14.30
CA PRO A 45 -10.07 -5.90 14.98
C PRO A 45 -9.68 -5.21 16.29
N GLY A 46 -10.28 -4.05 16.56
CA GLY A 46 -10.00 -3.22 17.74
C GLY A 46 -9.20 -1.95 17.46
N TYR A 47 -8.70 -1.79 16.22
CA TYR A 47 -8.09 -0.56 15.75
C TYR A 47 -8.87 0.02 14.55
N PRO A 48 -9.09 1.35 14.49
CA PRO A 48 -9.72 1.96 13.32
C PRO A 48 -8.74 2.03 12.15
N PRO A 49 -9.19 1.88 10.88
CA PRO A 49 -8.32 2.09 9.73
C PRO A 49 -7.81 3.55 9.71
N VAL A 50 -6.54 3.76 9.38
CA VAL A 50 -5.93 5.11 9.40
C VAL A 50 -6.26 5.95 8.18
N ASP A 51 -6.63 5.32 7.06
CA ASP A 51 -7.06 5.96 5.82
C ASP A 51 -7.88 5.01 4.93
N ALA A 52 -8.22 5.46 3.73
CA ALA A 52 -9.01 4.68 2.77
C ALA A 52 -8.31 3.41 2.26
N LEU A 53 -6.97 3.40 2.18
CA LEU A 53 -6.24 2.18 1.79
C LEU A 53 -6.30 1.16 2.94
N ASP A 54 -6.06 1.61 4.16
CA ASP A 54 -6.14 0.76 5.35
C ASP A 54 -7.56 0.20 5.55
N ALA A 55 -8.60 0.96 5.20
CA ALA A 55 -9.98 0.49 5.22
C ALA A 55 -10.24 -0.61 4.18
N ALA A 56 -9.65 -0.52 2.97
CA ALA A 56 -9.75 -1.57 1.97
C ALA A 56 -9.11 -2.88 2.45
N CYS A 57 -7.97 -2.79 3.14
CA CYS A 57 -7.33 -3.95 3.75
C CYS A 57 -8.17 -4.53 4.91
N MET A 58 -8.75 -3.69 5.77
CA MET A 58 -9.66 -4.13 6.85
C MET A 58 -10.86 -4.92 6.30
N HIS A 59 -11.42 -4.43 5.20
CA HIS A 59 -12.53 -5.09 4.51
C HIS A 59 -12.15 -6.45 3.92
N HIS A 60 -10.92 -6.60 3.43
CA HIS A 60 -10.38 -7.86 2.95
C HIS A 60 -10.16 -8.85 4.09
N ASP A 61 -9.58 -8.41 5.20
CA ASP A 61 -9.37 -9.23 6.39
C ASP A 61 -10.72 -9.74 6.95
N ALA A 62 -11.75 -8.89 6.96
CA ALA A 62 -13.08 -9.27 7.42
C ALA A 62 -13.81 -10.25 6.47
N CYS A 63 -13.41 -10.32 5.20
CA CYS A 63 -13.95 -11.24 4.20
C CYS A 63 -13.21 -12.59 4.22
N THR A 64 -11.93 -12.58 4.58
CA THR A 64 -11.04 -13.74 4.53
C THR A 64 -11.30 -14.66 5.73
N PRO A 65 -11.32 -15.99 5.55
CA PRO A 65 -11.46 -16.93 6.65
C PRO A 65 -10.23 -16.89 7.58
N PRO A 66 -10.31 -17.53 8.76
CA PRO A 66 -9.16 -17.67 9.65
C PRO A 66 -7.94 -18.29 8.93
N PRO A 67 -6.71 -18.03 9.43
CA PRO A 67 -5.51 -18.61 8.85
C PRO A 67 -5.59 -20.14 8.74
N GLY A 68 -5.28 -20.67 7.56
CA GLY A 68 -5.34 -22.10 7.25
C GLY A 68 -6.29 -22.43 6.11
N ASP A 69 -7.28 -21.57 5.87
CA ASP A 69 -8.23 -21.70 4.76
C ASP A 69 -7.96 -20.65 3.67
N LEU A 70 -8.33 -20.98 2.43
CA LEU A 70 -8.26 -20.05 1.31
C LEU A 70 -9.53 -19.18 1.25
N PRO A 71 -9.40 -17.86 1.01
CA PRO A 71 -10.56 -16.99 0.79
C PRO A 71 -11.25 -17.27 -0.53
N HIS A 72 -12.51 -16.82 -0.65
CA HIS A 72 -13.18 -16.73 -1.94
C HIS A 72 -12.53 -15.65 -2.82
N CYS A 73 -12.48 -15.86 -4.14
CA CYS A 73 -11.88 -14.91 -5.07
C CYS A 73 -12.55 -13.53 -5.00
N ALA A 74 -13.84 -13.49 -4.67
CA ALA A 74 -14.59 -12.25 -4.43
C ALA A 74 -13.97 -11.35 -3.34
N CYS A 75 -13.27 -11.91 -2.34
CA CYS A 75 -12.56 -11.11 -1.34
C CYS A 75 -11.38 -10.36 -1.96
N HIS A 76 -10.58 -11.05 -2.80
CA HIS A 76 -9.44 -10.46 -3.49
C HIS A 76 -9.87 -9.46 -4.56
N ASP A 77 -10.94 -9.76 -5.31
CA ASP A 77 -11.51 -8.84 -6.30
C ASP A 77 -12.00 -7.55 -5.66
N ARG A 78 -12.63 -7.65 -4.48
CA ARG A 78 -13.04 -6.49 -3.70
C ARG A 78 -11.83 -5.67 -3.25
N LEU A 79 -10.79 -6.32 -2.73
CA LEU A 79 -9.54 -5.63 -2.35
C LEU A 79 -8.91 -4.92 -3.55
N HIS A 80 -8.81 -5.59 -4.69
CA HIS A 80 -8.31 -5.03 -5.95
C HIS A 80 -9.06 -3.75 -6.30
N ALA A 81 -10.40 -3.81 -6.29
CA ALA A 81 -11.25 -2.68 -6.67
C ALA A 81 -11.17 -1.51 -5.68
N GLU A 82 -11.21 -1.76 -4.37
CA GLU A 82 -11.18 -0.70 -3.35
C GLU A 82 -9.81 -0.02 -3.29
N ALA A 83 -8.71 -0.80 -3.28
CA ALA A 83 -7.36 -0.25 -3.32
C ALA A 83 -7.08 0.46 -4.66
N GLY A 84 -7.60 -0.05 -5.78
CA GLY A 84 -7.48 0.57 -7.10
C GLY A 84 -8.09 1.98 -7.16
N ARG A 85 -9.23 2.22 -6.49
CA ARG A 85 -9.82 3.57 -6.38
C ARG A 85 -8.91 4.52 -5.61
N VAL A 86 -8.25 4.05 -4.55
CA VAL A 86 -7.28 4.86 -3.80
C VAL A 86 -6.05 5.18 -4.66
N ALA A 87 -5.55 4.21 -5.42
CA ALA A 87 -4.43 4.41 -6.33
C ALA A 87 -4.69 5.50 -7.39
N GLN A 88 -5.94 5.65 -7.83
CA GLN A 88 -6.36 6.64 -8.82
C GLN A 88 -6.76 8.00 -8.20
N ASN A 89 -6.94 8.09 -6.88
CA ASN A 89 -7.39 9.29 -6.22
C ASN A 89 -6.28 10.34 -6.09
N LEU A 90 -6.32 11.39 -6.93
CA LEU A 90 -5.33 12.47 -6.93
C LEU A 90 -5.26 13.28 -5.63
N ALA A 91 -6.31 13.26 -4.80
CA ALA A 91 -6.29 13.90 -3.49
C ALA A 91 -5.47 13.10 -2.45
N ALA A 92 -5.24 11.80 -2.68
CA ALA A 92 -4.42 10.99 -1.80
C ALA A 92 -2.92 11.29 -2.02
N PRO A 93 -2.09 11.29 -0.95
CA PRO A 93 -0.65 11.44 -1.08
C PRO A 93 -0.04 10.40 -2.02
N ARG A 94 0.98 10.79 -2.81
CA ARG A 94 1.62 9.89 -3.79
C ARG A 94 2.05 8.56 -3.18
N ALA A 95 2.70 8.58 -2.02
CA ALA A 95 3.14 7.37 -1.34
C ALA A 95 1.98 6.41 -0.99
N ILE A 96 0.80 6.94 -0.64
CA ILE A 96 -0.40 6.12 -0.39
C ILE A 96 -0.92 5.53 -1.70
N ARG A 97 -0.93 6.30 -2.79
CA ARG A 97 -1.35 5.79 -4.10
C ARG A 97 -0.43 4.68 -4.61
N ASP A 98 0.88 4.82 -4.39
CA ASP A 98 1.86 3.81 -4.82
C ASP A 98 1.68 2.50 -4.04
N LYS A 99 1.50 2.58 -2.71
CA LYS A 99 1.15 1.43 -1.86
C LYS A 99 -0.20 0.83 -2.28
N ALA A 100 -1.20 1.66 -2.55
CA ALA A 100 -2.52 1.22 -2.98
C ALA A 100 -2.46 0.47 -4.32
N LYS A 101 -1.65 0.94 -5.26
CA LYS A 101 -1.41 0.23 -6.52
C LYS A 101 -0.74 -1.11 -6.29
N PHE A 102 0.28 -1.16 -5.44
CA PHE A 102 0.94 -2.42 -5.08
C PHE A 102 -0.04 -3.44 -4.46
N ILE A 103 -0.87 -3.00 -3.50
CA ILE A 103 -1.91 -3.85 -2.90
C ILE A 103 -2.94 -4.29 -3.94
N SER A 104 -3.42 -3.36 -4.77
CA SER A 104 -4.45 -3.62 -5.78
C SER A 104 -3.97 -4.65 -6.81
N ASP A 105 -2.77 -4.47 -7.36
CA ASP A 105 -2.19 -5.41 -8.33
C ASP A 105 -1.87 -6.77 -7.67
N GLY A 106 -1.33 -6.74 -6.44
CA GLY A 106 -0.98 -7.94 -5.69
C GLY A 106 -2.17 -8.81 -5.31
N ALA A 107 -3.34 -8.21 -5.03
CA ALA A 107 -4.56 -8.95 -4.70
C ALA A 107 -4.93 -9.98 -5.77
N LEU A 108 -4.72 -9.65 -7.05
CA LEU A 108 -5.02 -10.54 -8.19
C LEU A 108 -4.04 -11.71 -8.33
N LEU A 109 -2.94 -11.70 -7.59
CA LEU A 109 -1.93 -12.76 -7.61
C LEU A 109 -2.11 -13.77 -6.45
N LEU A 110 -3.03 -13.50 -5.52
CA LEU A 110 -3.27 -14.35 -4.36
C LEU A 110 -4.15 -15.56 -4.73
N PRO A 111 -3.85 -16.74 -4.19
CA PRO A 111 -4.70 -17.92 -4.38
C PRO A 111 -6.06 -17.74 -3.71
N CYS A 112 -7.10 -18.32 -4.31
CA CYS A 112 -8.47 -18.29 -3.82
C CYS A 112 -9.29 -19.49 -4.31
N LEU A 113 -10.50 -19.61 -3.77
CA LEU A 113 -11.53 -20.56 -4.17
C LEU A 113 -12.73 -19.79 -4.77
N ASP A 114 -13.52 -20.45 -5.62
CA ASP A 114 -14.75 -19.85 -6.18
C ASP A 114 -15.95 -20.04 -5.24
#